data_AF-A0A958GJS0-F1
#
_entry.id   AF-A0A958GJS0-F1
#
_cell.length_a   1.000
_cell.length_b   1.000
_cell.length_c   1.000
_cell.angle_alpha   90.00
_cell.angle_beta   90.00
_cell.angle_gamma   90.00
#
_symmetry.space_group_name_H-M   'P 1'
#
loop_
_entity.id
_entity.type
_entity.pdbx_description
1 polymer ?
#
loop_
_entity_poly.entity_id
_entity_poly.type
_entity_poly.pdbx_seq_one_letter_code
_entity_poly.pdbx_strand_id
1 'polypeptide(L)'
;VVESTGNDPAREVSVELGLDHKSYTNFLAAELSNGEKASTNFQVSLPTTTGTYPLQTTVRYQNDGQTLSIVDVGTFSIGPLNLLPSTIHLPPIRIRNEEELLVRYDTSLPLRLIVPEGLKVVATKDTSDGKRFRLQNLLPEFNLHFPIFAVIETIDASGRMALTLQKGSATTRRVVKESSKIPPYFFSCAALLSLVLLLYLFRKLPDDDTLSRLDVCLRRYLFGVFISSVLFLLFRTGYRLADILLPLLDFFPTQHWIAREFEALLRAIIETLYFDGNNYDYFAQYIADPLYLYLLTLNFPVLYYVIRPSPESDKYWHLLRAVVSRIQRALPFITHGTPRSFWSPRCKIAILAILVKAFYLPLLCSWTINNIFHQQFLTDKLANRWTEQAMHFRDVHEYLMALLLLIDVSIFAVGYLTELPPLKNQIRSVEPTLLGWVVCIICYPPFNRVFDSVRGSLFSKWEPASETWQQFALVVVLLLWCIYVWASIALGWKASNLTNRGIVHHGPYRFIRHPAYAAKVSLWAVECWFLSLRSF
;
A
#
# COMPACT_ATOMS: atom_id res chain seq x y z
N VAL A 1 -28.01 2.89 16.16
CA VAL A 1 -26.72 2.75 16.88
C VAL A 1 -25.65 2.61 15.83
N VAL A 2 -24.54 3.33 15.96
CA VAL A 2 -23.36 3.21 15.10
C VAL A 2 -22.22 2.67 15.94
N GLU A 3 -21.53 1.66 15.42
CA GLU A 3 -20.36 1.04 16.04
C GLU A 3 -19.17 1.24 15.11
N SER A 4 -18.08 1.83 15.60
CA SER A 4 -16.84 1.88 14.83
C SER A 4 -16.15 0.53 14.93
N THR A 5 -15.86 -0.08 13.79
CA THR A 5 -15.14 -1.37 13.70
C THR A 5 -13.81 -1.24 12.95
N GLY A 6 -13.44 -0.01 12.57
CA GLY A 6 -12.18 0.28 11.89
C GLY A 6 -11.02 0.42 12.88
N ASN A 7 -9.80 0.27 12.38
CA ASN A 7 -8.58 0.46 13.18
C ASN A 7 -8.36 1.95 13.51
N ASP A 8 -8.74 2.85 12.62
CA ASP A 8 -8.63 4.29 12.82
C ASP A 8 -9.93 4.90 13.35
N PRO A 9 -9.86 5.95 14.20
CA PRO A 9 -11.05 6.62 14.71
C PRO A 9 -11.80 7.36 13.60
N ALA A 10 -13.12 7.20 13.56
CA ALA A 10 -13.98 7.92 12.63
C ALA A 10 -14.28 9.32 13.19
N ARG A 11 -14.03 10.38 12.41
CA ARG A 11 -14.23 11.76 12.86
C ARG A 11 -15.47 12.41 12.27
N GLU A 12 -16.01 13.41 12.97
CA GLU A 12 -17.20 14.16 12.58
C GLU A 12 -18.35 13.23 12.14
N VAL A 13 -18.64 12.23 12.97
CA VAL A 13 -19.61 11.21 12.65
C VAL A 13 -21.00 11.82 12.70
N SER A 14 -21.69 11.81 11.56
CA SER A 14 -23.08 12.21 11.43
C SER A 14 -23.92 11.09 10.84
N VAL A 15 -25.18 11.04 11.25
CA VAL A 15 -26.12 10.02 10.80
C VAL A 15 -27.30 10.71 10.16
N GLU A 16 -27.64 10.28 8.96
CA GLU A 16 -28.84 10.66 8.26
C GLU A 16 -29.78 9.46 8.17
N LEU A 17 -31.02 9.65 8.59
CA LEU A 17 -32.11 8.69 8.50
C LEU A 17 -33.07 9.13 7.40
N GLY A 18 -33.27 8.29 6.39
CA GLY A 18 -34.25 8.45 5.33
C GLY A 18 -35.48 7.59 5.57
N LEU A 19 -36.66 8.20 5.60
CA LEU A 19 -37.96 7.51 5.69
C LEU A 19 -38.99 8.26 4.84
N ASP A 20 -39.72 7.53 3.97
CA ASP A 20 -40.79 8.09 3.12
C ASP A 20 -40.35 9.35 2.35
N HIS A 21 -39.20 9.26 1.68
CA HIS A 21 -38.55 10.36 0.94
C HIS A 21 -38.18 11.60 1.76
N LYS A 22 -38.31 11.55 3.09
CA LYS A 22 -37.84 12.58 4.01
C LYS A 22 -36.50 12.16 4.61
N SER A 23 -35.66 13.15 4.88
CA SER A 23 -34.33 12.96 5.46
C SER A 23 -34.24 13.68 6.80
N TYR A 24 -33.65 13.02 7.79
CA TYR A 24 -33.46 13.50 9.15
C TYR A 24 -31.99 13.33 9.52
N THR A 25 -31.28 14.42 9.81
CA THR A 25 -29.84 14.37 10.09
C THR A 25 -29.55 14.78 11.51
N ASN A 26 -28.75 13.97 12.20
CA ASN A 26 -28.22 14.27 13.53
C ASN A 26 -26.69 14.13 13.53
N PHE A 27 -26.03 15.06 14.20
CA PHE A 27 -24.64 14.87 14.60
C PHE A 27 -24.57 13.80 15.70
N LEU A 28 -23.65 12.85 15.57
CA LEU A 28 -23.53 11.73 16.49
C LEU A 28 -22.36 11.91 17.45
N ALA A 29 -21.17 12.15 16.91
CA ALA A 29 -19.94 12.28 17.71
C ALA A 29 -18.86 13.04 16.94
N ALA A 30 -18.02 13.80 17.64
CA ALA A 30 -16.84 14.44 17.05
C ALA A 30 -15.78 13.41 16.64
N GLU A 31 -15.68 12.32 17.39
CA GLU A 31 -14.77 11.21 17.16
C GLU A 31 -15.41 9.93 17.72
N LEU A 32 -15.29 8.82 16.98
CA LEU A 32 -15.77 7.50 17.39
C LEU A 32 -14.60 6.52 17.26
N SER A 33 -14.06 6.08 18.40
CA SER A 33 -12.88 5.21 18.47
C SER A 33 -13.23 3.75 18.13
N ASN A 34 -12.23 2.93 17.79
CA ASN A 34 -12.43 1.51 17.50
C ASN A 34 -13.18 0.78 18.63
N GLY A 35 -14.27 0.08 18.28
CA GLY A 35 -15.14 -0.65 19.21
C GLY A 35 -16.13 0.22 19.99
N GLU A 36 -16.07 1.54 19.84
CA GLU A 36 -16.98 2.47 20.50
C GLU A 36 -18.34 2.49 19.80
N LYS A 37 -19.40 2.63 20.62
CA LYS A 37 -20.78 2.70 20.16
C LYS A 37 -21.37 4.05 20.52
N ALA A 38 -21.99 4.69 19.54
CA ALA A 38 -22.81 5.86 19.77
C ALA A 38 -24.24 5.64 19.25
N SER A 39 -25.20 6.26 19.92
CA SER A 39 -26.61 6.19 19.56
C SER A 39 -27.21 7.57 19.50
N THR A 40 -28.05 7.80 18.51
CA THR A 40 -28.88 9.00 18.40
C THR A 40 -30.32 8.59 18.16
N ASN A 41 -31.25 9.44 18.60
CA ASN A 41 -32.68 9.24 18.42
C ASN A 41 -33.19 10.27 17.42
N PHE A 42 -34.07 9.84 16.52
CA PHE A 42 -34.69 10.70 15.52
C PHE A 42 -36.16 10.92 15.86
N GLN A 43 -36.62 12.17 15.78
CA GLN A 43 -38.04 12.47 15.70
C GLN A 43 -38.42 12.52 14.23
N VAL A 44 -39.22 11.54 13.79
CA VAL A 44 -39.61 11.38 12.39
C VAL A 44 -41.12 11.61 12.20
N SER A 45 -41.49 12.10 11.03
CA SER A 45 -42.89 12.17 10.62
C SER A 45 -43.29 10.81 10.06
N LEU A 46 -44.34 10.20 10.62
CA LEU A 46 -44.82 8.93 10.12
C LEU A 46 -45.39 9.08 8.69
N PRO A 47 -45.15 8.11 7.80
CA PRO A 47 -45.83 8.03 6.52
C PRO A 47 -47.36 8.05 6.68
N THR A 48 -48.04 8.66 5.72
CA THR A 48 -49.51 8.78 5.72
C THR A 48 -50.22 7.50 5.29
N THR A 49 -49.56 6.66 4.50
CA THR A 49 -50.11 5.42 3.97
C THR A 49 -49.65 4.25 4.84
N THR A 50 -50.55 3.31 5.13
CA THR A 50 -50.17 2.09 5.87
C THR A 50 -49.38 1.14 4.98
N GLY A 51 -48.49 0.32 5.53
CA GLY A 51 -47.64 -0.59 4.76
C GLY A 51 -46.17 -0.50 5.14
N THR A 52 -45.29 -0.97 4.25
CA THR A 52 -43.86 -1.14 4.49
C THR A 52 -43.03 -0.20 3.63
N TYR A 53 -42.12 0.53 4.27
CA TYR A 53 -41.26 1.55 3.70
C TYR A 53 -39.78 1.18 3.85
N PRO A 54 -38.91 1.62 2.92
CA PRO A 54 -37.47 1.51 3.10
C PRO A 54 -37.02 2.50 4.18
N LEU A 55 -36.29 2.01 5.17
CA LEU A 55 -35.62 2.84 6.18
C LEU A 55 -34.14 2.90 5.84
N GLN A 56 -33.73 4.01 5.22
CA GLN A 56 -32.34 4.22 4.83
C GLN A 56 -31.57 4.86 5.98
N THR A 57 -30.39 4.36 6.30
CA THR A 57 -29.46 4.99 7.24
C THR A 57 -28.16 5.27 6.51
N THR A 58 -27.73 6.52 6.44
CA THR A 58 -26.44 6.94 5.89
C THR A 58 -25.58 7.44 7.04
N VAL A 59 -24.43 6.81 7.26
CA VAL A 59 -23.42 7.28 8.23
C VAL A 59 -22.34 7.99 7.43
N ARG A 60 -22.05 9.25 7.78
CA ARG A 60 -20.93 10.03 7.23
C ARG A 60 -19.86 10.22 8.29
N TYR A 61 -18.61 10.15 7.86
CA TYR A 61 -17.45 10.37 8.71
C TYR A 61 -16.28 10.89 7.88
N GLN A 62 -15.34 11.57 8.52
CA GLN A 62 -14.08 11.98 7.90
C GLN A 62 -13.01 10.91 8.10
N ASN A 63 -12.26 10.66 7.04
CA ASN A 63 -11.02 9.88 7.04
C ASN A 63 -10.00 10.56 6.11
N ASP A 64 -8.79 10.82 6.60
CA ASP A 64 -7.71 11.52 5.87
C ASP A 64 -8.16 12.82 5.16
N GLY A 65 -9.00 13.61 5.84
CA GLY A 65 -9.54 14.87 5.31
C GLY A 65 -10.57 14.73 4.19
N GLN A 66 -11.02 13.50 3.89
CA GLN A 66 -12.11 13.23 2.96
C GLN A 66 -13.35 12.69 3.68
N THR A 67 -14.53 13.13 3.24
CA THR A 67 -15.80 12.62 3.75
C THR A 67 -16.13 11.30 3.09
N LEU A 68 -16.22 10.25 3.90
CA LEU A 68 -16.66 8.92 3.53
C LEU A 68 -18.10 8.70 4.01
N SER A 69 -18.83 7.81 3.33
CA SER A 69 -20.17 7.42 3.75
C SER A 69 -20.44 5.93 3.55
N ILE A 70 -21.24 5.39 4.46
CA ILE A 70 -21.76 4.03 4.41
C ILE A 70 -23.29 4.12 4.48
N VAL A 71 -23.97 3.30 3.68
CA VAL A 71 -25.43 3.24 3.66
C VAL A 71 -25.88 1.86 4.10
N ASP A 72 -26.95 1.79 4.89
CA ASP A 72 -27.69 0.55 5.17
C ASP A 72 -29.18 0.81 4.96
N VAL A 73 -29.92 -0.22 4.55
CA VAL A 73 -31.36 -0.10 4.28
C VAL A 73 -32.09 -1.25 4.95
N GLY A 74 -32.99 -0.89 5.86
CA GLY A 74 -33.93 -1.81 6.51
C GLY A 74 -35.37 -1.58 6.08
N THR A 75 -36.30 -2.23 6.78
CA THR A 75 -37.74 -2.09 6.56
C THR A 75 -38.40 -1.43 7.77
N PHE A 76 -39.26 -0.44 7.54
CA PHE A 76 -40.13 0.17 8.55
C PHE A 76 -41.58 -0.03 8.14
N SER A 77 -42.42 -0.58 9.03
CA SER A 77 -43.83 -0.87 8.69
C SER A 77 -44.80 -0.16 9.63
N ILE A 78 -45.82 0.46 9.05
CA ILE A 78 -47.01 0.92 9.76
C ILE A 78 -48.09 -0.14 9.53
N GLY A 79 -48.31 -0.98 10.54
CA GLY A 79 -49.19 -2.15 10.46
C GLY A 79 -48.45 -3.42 10.01
N PRO A 80 -49.16 -4.42 9.46
CA PRO A 80 -48.57 -5.68 9.02
C PRO A 80 -47.52 -5.46 7.92
N LEU A 81 -46.45 -6.23 7.97
CA LEU A 81 -45.41 -6.26 6.94
C LEU A 81 -46.04 -6.55 5.57
N ASN A 82 -45.74 -5.73 4.59
CA ASN A 82 -46.26 -5.81 3.23
C ASN A 82 -45.10 -5.84 2.23
N LEU A 83 -44.65 -7.04 1.89
CA LEU A 83 -43.57 -7.24 0.92
C LEU A 83 -44.17 -7.45 -0.47
N LEU A 84 -43.58 -6.78 -1.46
CA LEU A 84 -43.92 -7.00 -2.86
C LEU A 84 -43.26 -8.34 -3.30
N PRO A 85 -44.02 -9.26 -3.94
CA PRO A 85 -43.48 -10.53 -4.43
C PRO A 85 -42.76 -10.32 -5.77
N SER A 86 -41.64 -9.59 -5.73
CA SER A 86 -40.75 -9.37 -6.86
C SER A 86 -39.36 -9.92 -6.54
N THR A 87 -38.72 -10.53 -7.54
CA THR A 87 -37.35 -11.03 -7.44
C THR A 87 -36.40 -10.01 -8.05
N ILE A 88 -35.46 -9.51 -7.26
CA ILE A 88 -34.37 -8.64 -7.75
C ILE A 88 -33.05 -9.41 -7.69
N HIS A 89 -32.36 -9.49 -8.82
CA HIS A 89 -31.00 -10.01 -8.89
C HIS A 89 -30.01 -8.85 -9.02
N LEU A 90 -29.32 -8.54 -7.92
CA LEU A 90 -28.31 -7.50 -7.81
C LEU A 90 -26.92 -8.15 -7.68
N PRO A 91 -26.13 -8.26 -8.76
CA PRO A 91 -24.80 -8.86 -8.69
C PRO A 91 -23.80 -7.93 -7.98
N PRO A 92 -22.73 -8.49 -7.37
CA PRO A 92 -21.63 -7.67 -6.87
C PRO A 92 -20.91 -6.97 -8.02
N ILE A 93 -20.41 -5.76 -7.79
CA ILE A 93 -19.69 -4.96 -8.80
C ILE A 93 -18.34 -4.47 -8.28
N ARG A 94 -17.34 -4.45 -9.17
CA ARG A 94 -16.05 -3.81 -8.93
C ARG A 94 -15.93 -2.57 -9.80
N ILE A 95 -15.68 -1.41 -9.20
CA ILE A 95 -15.69 -0.10 -9.87
C ILE A 95 -14.31 0.51 -9.79
N ARG A 96 -13.62 0.70 -10.93
CA ARG A 96 -12.36 1.45 -10.97
C ARG A 96 -12.63 2.95 -11.10
N ASN A 97 -13.12 3.37 -12.26
CA ASN A 97 -13.46 4.75 -12.57
C ASN A 97 -14.95 4.88 -12.88
N GLU A 98 -15.40 4.22 -13.95
CA GLU A 98 -16.82 4.10 -14.32
C GLU A 98 -17.11 2.68 -14.78
N GLU A 99 -18.19 2.08 -14.29
CA GLU A 99 -18.58 0.71 -14.65
C GLU A 99 -20.10 0.59 -14.80
N GLU A 100 -20.55 -0.37 -15.63
CA GLU A 100 -21.97 -0.66 -15.82
C GLU A 100 -22.44 -1.82 -14.93
N LEU A 101 -23.53 -1.61 -14.20
CA LEU A 101 -24.22 -2.60 -13.37
C LEU A 101 -25.57 -2.94 -14.01
N LEU A 102 -25.79 -4.21 -14.37
CA LEU A 102 -27.10 -4.71 -14.78
C LEU A 102 -27.83 -5.30 -13.57
N VAL A 103 -28.99 -4.73 -13.22
CA VAL A 103 -29.89 -5.24 -12.20
C VAL A 103 -31.09 -5.87 -12.89
N ARG A 104 -31.32 -7.17 -12.67
CA ARG A 104 -32.44 -7.90 -13.27
C ARG A 104 -33.59 -8.00 -12.28
N TYR A 105 -34.82 -7.81 -12.75
CA TYR A 105 -36.02 -7.90 -11.92
C TYR A 105 -37.23 -8.28 -12.77
N ASP A 106 -38.26 -8.86 -12.13
CA ASP A 106 -39.41 -9.52 -12.75
C ASP A 106 -40.68 -8.64 -12.83
N THR A 107 -40.55 -7.33 -12.62
CA THR A 107 -41.69 -6.39 -12.65
C THR A 107 -41.40 -5.20 -13.58
N SER A 108 -42.46 -4.50 -14.01
CA SER A 108 -42.34 -3.24 -14.76
C SER A 108 -42.27 -2.01 -13.85
N LEU A 109 -42.16 -2.22 -12.53
CA LEU A 109 -42.16 -1.15 -11.54
C LEU A 109 -40.79 -0.44 -11.52
N PRO A 110 -40.75 0.87 -11.18
CA PRO A 110 -39.50 1.61 -11.16
C PRO A 110 -38.56 1.11 -10.07
N LEU A 111 -37.39 0.62 -10.49
CA LEU A 111 -36.31 0.25 -9.58
C LEU A 111 -35.42 1.46 -9.25
N ARG A 112 -35.19 1.67 -7.95
CA ARG A 112 -34.26 2.65 -7.38
C ARG A 112 -33.02 1.94 -6.83
N LEU A 113 -31.84 2.37 -7.27
CA LEU A 113 -30.56 1.92 -6.73
C LEU A 113 -30.06 2.92 -5.69
N ILE A 114 -29.84 2.45 -4.47
CA ILE A 114 -29.28 3.21 -3.36
C ILE A 114 -27.80 2.85 -3.25
N VAL A 115 -26.96 3.87 -3.41
CA VAL A 115 -25.49 3.77 -3.33
C VAL A 115 -24.98 4.77 -2.28
N PRO A 116 -23.83 4.50 -1.64
CA PRO A 116 -23.18 5.49 -0.78
C PRO A 116 -22.68 6.69 -1.59
N GLU A 117 -22.42 7.81 -0.92
CA GLU A 117 -22.03 9.07 -1.57
C GLU A 117 -20.66 8.99 -2.26
N GLY A 118 -19.84 7.99 -1.92
CA GLY A 118 -18.61 7.68 -2.66
C GLY A 118 -18.86 7.17 -4.09
N LEU A 119 -20.09 6.83 -4.44
CA LEU A 119 -20.52 6.45 -5.77
C LEU A 119 -21.58 7.40 -6.32
N LYS A 120 -21.55 7.60 -7.64
CA LYS A 120 -22.57 8.35 -8.36
C LYS A 120 -23.21 7.50 -9.45
N VAL A 121 -24.53 7.46 -9.50
CA VAL A 121 -25.27 6.95 -10.68
C VAL A 121 -25.25 8.05 -11.74
N VAL A 122 -24.47 7.87 -12.80
CA VAL A 122 -24.29 8.85 -13.88
C VAL A 122 -25.36 8.71 -14.96
N ALA A 123 -25.76 7.48 -15.26
CA ALA A 123 -26.77 7.19 -16.26
C ALA A 123 -27.57 5.95 -15.88
N THR A 124 -28.82 5.90 -16.33
CA THR A 124 -29.65 4.69 -16.24
C THR A 124 -30.26 4.38 -17.60
N LYS A 125 -30.39 3.09 -17.92
CA LYS A 125 -30.99 2.63 -19.17
C LYS A 125 -31.83 1.39 -18.91
N ASP A 126 -33.11 1.45 -19.25
CA ASP A 126 -34.01 0.30 -19.17
C ASP A 126 -33.67 -0.72 -20.28
N THR A 127 -33.77 -2.00 -19.94
CA THR A 127 -33.45 -3.14 -20.80
C THR A 127 -34.56 -4.18 -20.71
N SER A 128 -34.65 -5.09 -21.69
CA SER A 128 -35.71 -6.11 -21.72
C SER A 128 -35.69 -7.07 -20.53
N ASP A 129 -34.53 -7.22 -19.86
CA ASP A 129 -34.32 -8.12 -18.72
C ASP A 129 -34.04 -7.39 -17.39
N GLY A 130 -34.20 -6.06 -17.35
CA GLY A 130 -33.93 -5.26 -16.14
C GLY A 130 -33.52 -3.82 -16.41
N LYS A 131 -32.63 -3.27 -15.59
CA LYS A 131 -32.14 -1.88 -15.68
C LYS A 131 -30.63 -1.80 -15.53
N ARG A 132 -29.96 -1.07 -16.42
CA ARG A 132 -28.53 -0.78 -16.35
C ARG A 132 -28.27 0.54 -15.64
N PHE A 133 -27.31 0.53 -14.74
CA PHE A 133 -26.81 1.70 -14.02
C PHE A 133 -25.34 1.91 -14.38
N ARG A 134 -24.97 3.11 -14.83
CA ARG A 134 -23.57 3.51 -14.96
C ARG A 134 -23.14 4.18 -13.66
N LEU A 135 -22.21 3.55 -12.96
CA LEU A 135 -21.70 4.00 -11.67
C LEU A 135 -20.31 4.60 -11.83
N GLN A 136 -20.10 5.78 -11.26
CA GLN A 136 -18.82 6.47 -11.20
C GLN A 136 -18.28 6.45 -9.78
N ASN A 137 -16.99 6.14 -9.64
CA ASN A 137 -16.25 6.24 -8.39
C ASN A 137 -15.85 7.70 -8.14
N LEU A 138 -16.44 8.33 -7.12
CA LEU A 138 -16.09 9.70 -6.72
C LEU A 138 -14.88 9.77 -5.78
N LEU A 139 -14.46 8.62 -5.25
CA LEU A 139 -13.37 8.47 -4.31
C LEU A 139 -12.30 7.54 -4.91
N PRO A 140 -11.67 7.91 -6.04
CA PRO A 140 -10.66 7.10 -6.71
C PRO A 140 -9.43 6.88 -5.84
N GLU A 141 -9.27 7.61 -4.75
CA GLU A 141 -8.14 7.52 -3.84
C GLU A 141 -8.27 6.31 -2.87
N PHE A 142 -9.45 5.70 -2.76
CA PHE A 142 -9.73 4.66 -1.76
C PHE A 142 -10.18 3.33 -2.37
N ASN A 143 -9.72 2.23 -1.76
CA ASN A 143 -10.26 0.89 -1.95
C ASN A 143 -11.39 0.66 -0.94
N LEU A 144 -12.62 0.92 -1.33
CA LEU A 144 -13.78 0.84 -0.44
C LEU A 144 -14.62 -0.40 -0.75
N HIS A 145 -15.16 -1.02 0.29
CA HIS A 145 -16.18 -2.05 0.17
C HIS A 145 -17.42 -1.58 0.91
N PHE A 146 -18.53 -1.46 0.19
CA PHE A 146 -19.77 -1.02 0.80
C PHE A 146 -20.98 -1.77 0.22
N PRO A 147 -22.03 -1.92 1.04
CA PRO A 147 -23.29 -2.46 0.56
C PRO A 147 -23.95 -1.46 -0.40
N ILE A 148 -24.69 -2.01 -1.37
CA ILE A 148 -25.60 -1.26 -2.25
C ILE A 148 -26.95 -1.94 -2.21
N PHE A 149 -28.02 -1.19 -2.46
CA PHE A 149 -29.38 -1.72 -2.33
C PHE A 149 -30.23 -1.39 -3.54
N ALA A 150 -30.94 -2.38 -4.05
CA ALA A 150 -31.98 -2.19 -5.04
C ALA A 150 -33.34 -2.23 -4.35
N VAL A 151 -34.16 -1.20 -4.58
CA VAL A 151 -35.46 -0.98 -3.95
C VAL A 151 -36.52 -0.82 -5.01
N ILE A 152 -37.63 -1.54 -4.84
CA ILE A 152 -38.88 -1.32 -5.59
C ILE A 152 -39.96 -1.05 -4.55
N GLU A 153 -40.64 0.09 -4.69
CA GLU A 153 -41.75 0.50 -3.83
C GLU A 153 -42.99 0.79 -4.67
N THR A 154 -44.16 0.37 -4.20
CA THR A 154 -45.43 0.61 -4.89
C THR A 154 -46.60 0.57 -3.91
N ILE A 155 -47.74 1.09 -4.33
CA ILE A 155 -49.00 0.95 -3.59
C ILE A 155 -49.72 -0.29 -4.13
N ASP A 156 -49.98 -1.26 -3.27
CA ASP A 156 -50.67 -2.49 -3.64
C ASP A 156 -52.17 -2.24 -3.91
N ALA A 157 -52.86 -3.27 -4.40
CA ALA A 157 -54.30 -3.18 -4.70
C ALA A 157 -55.19 -2.87 -3.46
N SER A 158 -54.66 -3.06 -2.24
CA SER A 158 -55.34 -2.72 -0.98
C SER A 158 -55.04 -1.30 -0.49
N GLY A 159 -54.30 -0.50 -1.28
CA GLY A 159 -53.93 0.86 -0.92
C GLY A 159 -52.80 0.94 0.10
N ARG A 160 -52.04 -0.14 0.30
CA ARG A 160 -50.92 -0.20 1.26
C ARG A 160 -49.58 -0.12 0.53
N MET A 161 -48.60 0.53 1.15
CA MET A 161 -47.23 0.56 0.63
C MET A 161 -46.63 -0.86 0.68
N ALA A 162 -46.09 -1.32 -0.43
CA ALA A 162 -45.40 -2.60 -0.57
C ALA A 162 -43.95 -2.38 -1.01
N LEU A 163 -43.04 -3.16 -0.46
CA LEU A 163 -41.59 -3.02 -0.67
C LEU A 163 -40.94 -4.35 -1.08
N THR A 164 -40.05 -4.29 -2.06
CA THR A 164 -39.01 -5.31 -2.29
C THR A 164 -37.64 -4.64 -2.14
N LEU A 165 -36.75 -5.27 -1.37
CA LEU A 165 -35.39 -4.81 -1.13
C LEU A 165 -34.41 -5.96 -1.40
N GLN A 166 -33.35 -5.69 -2.16
CA GLN A 166 -32.24 -6.61 -2.33
C GLN A 166 -30.92 -5.92 -1.99
N LYS A 167 -30.14 -6.55 -1.11
CA LYS A 167 -28.77 -6.13 -0.77
C LYS A 167 -27.78 -6.73 -1.77
N GLY A 168 -26.83 -5.91 -2.21
CA GLY A 168 -25.67 -6.29 -3.01
C GLY A 168 -24.41 -5.64 -2.44
N SER A 169 -23.30 -5.76 -3.16
CA SER A 169 -22.03 -5.16 -2.76
C SER A 169 -21.31 -4.48 -3.91
N ALA A 170 -20.66 -3.37 -3.61
CA ALA A 170 -19.78 -2.68 -4.53
C ALA A 170 -18.40 -2.55 -3.89
N THR A 171 -17.36 -2.84 -4.67
CA THR A 171 -15.97 -2.57 -4.30
C THR A 171 -15.40 -1.53 -5.23
N THR A 172 -14.91 -0.41 -4.70
CA THR A 172 -14.09 0.50 -5.50
C THR A 172 -12.65 0.02 -5.51
N ARG A 173 -11.97 0.24 -6.63
CA ARG A 173 -10.52 0.12 -6.72
C ARG A 173 -9.92 1.50 -6.83
N ARG A 174 -8.87 1.72 -6.06
CA ARG A 174 -8.07 2.92 -6.14
C ARG A 174 -7.54 3.09 -7.57
N VAL A 175 -7.77 4.25 -8.13
CA VAL A 175 -7.18 4.69 -9.39
C VAL A 175 -6.03 5.60 -9.00
N VAL A 176 -4.80 5.09 -9.13
CA VAL A 176 -3.59 5.86 -8.89
C VAL A 176 -3.63 7.08 -9.79
N LYS A 177 -3.84 8.26 -9.19
CA LYS A 177 -3.71 9.55 -9.87
C LYS A 177 -2.33 9.57 -10.52
N GLU A 178 -2.26 9.84 -11.84
CA GLU A 178 -0.99 9.84 -12.57
C GLU A 178 0.05 10.69 -11.83
N SER A 179 0.99 10.00 -11.19
CA SER A 179 1.92 10.63 -10.25
C SER A 179 3.20 11.09 -10.94
N SER A 180 3.47 10.60 -12.16
CA SER A 180 4.62 10.99 -12.97
C SER A 180 4.30 12.20 -13.83
N LYS A 181 5.24 13.14 -13.88
CA LYS A 181 5.35 14.11 -14.97
C LYS A 181 6.12 13.53 -16.17
N ILE A 182 6.84 12.42 -15.99
CA ILE A 182 7.63 11.76 -17.04
C ILE A 182 6.78 10.72 -17.78
N PRO A 183 6.55 10.88 -19.10
CA PRO A 183 5.76 9.93 -19.87
C PRO A 183 6.41 8.52 -19.93
N PRO A 184 5.63 7.43 -19.88
CA PRO A 184 6.18 6.06 -19.86
C PRO A 184 7.10 5.71 -21.05
N TYR A 185 6.82 6.26 -22.24
CA TYR A 185 7.67 6.03 -23.43
C TYR A 185 9.08 6.58 -23.25
N PHE A 186 9.27 7.60 -22.40
CA PHE A 186 10.58 8.19 -22.15
C PHE A 186 11.54 7.18 -21.51
N PHE A 187 11.06 6.36 -20.57
CA PHE A 187 11.85 5.26 -19.99
C PHE A 187 12.27 4.26 -21.06
N SER A 188 11.35 3.91 -21.97
CA SER A 188 11.63 2.98 -23.07
C SER A 188 12.70 3.54 -24.04
N CYS A 189 12.57 4.81 -24.42
CA CYS A 189 13.55 5.50 -25.27
C CYS A 189 14.92 5.60 -24.60
N ALA A 190 14.97 5.97 -23.31
CA ALA A 190 16.22 6.07 -22.56
C ALA A 190 16.91 4.71 -22.38
N ALA A 191 16.15 3.65 -22.10
CA ALA A 191 16.67 2.29 -22.04
C ALA A 191 17.24 1.86 -23.40
N LEU A 192 16.50 2.08 -24.48
CA LEU A 192 16.95 1.70 -25.83
C LEU A 192 18.21 2.48 -26.23
N LEU A 193 18.21 3.81 -26.06
CA LEU A 193 19.33 4.67 -26.40
C LEU A 193 20.59 4.28 -25.61
N SER A 194 20.47 4.10 -24.30
CA SER A 194 21.60 3.69 -23.45
C SER A 194 22.14 2.31 -23.84
N LEU A 195 21.27 1.35 -24.18
CA LEU A 195 21.68 0.04 -24.68
C LEU A 195 22.44 0.14 -26.02
N VAL A 196 21.92 0.89 -26.98
CA VAL A 196 22.58 1.09 -28.29
C VAL A 196 23.95 1.72 -28.12
N LEU A 197 24.06 2.78 -27.30
CA LEU A 197 25.34 3.43 -27.00
C LEU A 197 26.31 2.49 -26.28
N LEU A 198 25.83 1.67 -25.34
CA LEU A 198 26.65 0.64 -24.69
C LEU A 198 27.20 -0.37 -25.70
N LEU A 199 26.36 -0.90 -26.58
CA LEU A 199 26.78 -1.86 -27.60
C LEU A 199 27.80 -1.24 -28.57
N TYR A 200 27.61 0.03 -28.94
CA TYR A 200 28.56 0.78 -29.74
C TYR A 200 29.92 0.93 -29.03
N LEU A 201 29.91 1.39 -27.77
CA LEU A 201 31.12 1.56 -26.97
C LEU A 201 31.84 0.24 -26.70
N PHE A 202 31.13 -0.89 -26.69
CA PHE A 202 31.68 -2.23 -26.51
C PHE A 202 31.92 -2.99 -27.82
N ARG A 203 31.79 -2.37 -29.01
CA ARG A 203 31.95 -3.04 -30.32
C ARG A 203 33.22 -3.91 -30.40
N LYS A 204 34.30 -3.49 -29.74
CA LYS A 204 35.42 -4.35 -29.34
C LYS A 204 35.49 -4.36 -27.83
N LEU A 205 35.52 -5.54 -27.20
CA LEU A 205 35.73 -5.71 -25.76
C LEU A 205 37.19 -5.32 -25.45
N PRO A 206 37.45 -4.14 -24.87
CA PRO A 206 38.82 -3.74 -24.58
C PRO A 206 39.32 -4.45 -23.32
N ASP A 207 40.63 -4.55 -23.20
CA ASP A 207 41.28 -4.99 -21.96
C ASP A 207 41.06 -3.92 -20.89
N ASP A 208 40.67 -4.37 -19.69
CA ASP A 208 40.24 -3.46 -18.62
C ASP A 208 41.37 -2.49 -18.22
N ASP A 209 42.64 -2.89 -18.35
CA ASP A 209 43.83 -2.08 -18.03
C ASP A 209 44.08 -0.91 -18.99
N THR A 210 43.44 -0.93 -20.16
CA THR A 210 43.62 0.09 -21.21
C THR A 210 42.58 1.20 -21.16
N LEU A 211 41.58 1.08 -20.29
CA LEU A 211 40.44 1.99 -20.25
C LEU A 211 40.74 3.25 -19.43
N SER A 212 40.45 4.42 -20.01
CA SER A 212 40.51 5.67 -19.26
C SER A 212 39.39 5.71 -18.20
N ARG A 213 39.58 6.53 -17.16
CA ARG A 213 38.54 6.75 -16.15
C ARG A 213 37.24 7.26 -16.77
N LEU A 214 37.34 8.12 -17.78
CA LEU A 214 36.19 8.66 -18.50
C LEU A 214 35.37 7.54 -19.15
N ASP A 215 36.04 6.58 -19.81
CA ASP A 215 35.39 5.45 -20.47
C ASP A 215 34.68 4.53 -19.48
N VAL A 216 35.33 4.23 -18.35
CA VAL A 216 34.74 3.41 -17.28
C VAL A 216 33.50 4.10 -16.72
N CYS A 217 33.58 5.40 -16.44
CA CYS A 217 32.46 6.18 -15.89
C CYS A 217 31.31 6.28 -16.90
N LEU A 218 31.58 6.55 -18.17
CA LEU A 218 30.56 6.67 -19.22
C LEU A 218 29.80 5.36 -19.40
N ARG A 219 30.51 4.24 -19.49
CA ARG A 219 29.90 2.90 -19.60
C ARG A 219 29.12 2.53 -18.34
N ARG A 220 29.64 2.84 -17.14
CA ARG A 220 28.92 2.64 -15.88
C ARG A 220 27.66 3.48 -15.78
N TYR A 221 27.72 4.72 -16.24
CA TYR A 221 26.60 5.65 -16.29
C TYR A 221 25.51 5.14 -17.23
N LEU A 222 25.85 4.82 -18.47
CA LEU A 222 24.88 4.29 -19.45
C LEU A 222 24.25 2.99 -18.97
N PHE A 223 25.03 2.11 -18.32
CA PHE A 223 24.47 0.90 -17.71
C PHE A 223 23.51 1.21 -16.56
N GLY A 224 23.85 2.19 -15.73
CA GLY A 224 22.97 2.68 -14.67
C GLY A 224 21.66 3.25 -15.22
N VAL A 225 21.72 4.06 -16.28
CA VAL A 225 20.54 4.58 -16.97
C VAL A 225 19.71 3.42 -17.53
N PHE A 226 20.31 2.50 -18.28
CA PHE A 226 19.61 1.33 -18.83
C PHE A 226 18.84 0.54 -17.76
N ILE A 227 19.53 0.11 -16.70
CA ILE A 227 18.91 -0.69 -15.63
C ILE A 227 17.81 0.12 -14.93
N SER A 228 18.07 1.40 -14.63
CA SER A 228 17.08 2.24 -13.96
C SER A 228 15.85 2.45 -14.83
N SER A 229 16.02 2.79 -16.12
CA SER A 229 14.90 2.95 -17.06
C SER A 229 14.02 1.70 -17.15
N VAL A 230 14.62 0.50 -17.16
CA VAL A 230 13.86 -0.77 -17.12
C VAL A 230 13.11 -0.95 -15.81
N LEU A 231 13.74 -0.67 -14.66
CA LEU A 231 13.09 -0.76 -13.36
C LEU A 231 11.96 0.25 -13.19
N PHE A 232 12.15 1.49 -13.65
CA PHE A 232 11.11 2.51 -13.64
C PHE A 232 9.94 2.17 -14.57
N LEU A 233 10.22 1.59 -15.74
CA LEU A 233 9.18 1.09 -16.64
C LEU A 233 8.38 -0.05 -15.98
N LEU A 234 9.06 -1.00 -15.34
CA LEU A 234 8.41 -2.09 -14.59
C LEU A 234 7.57 -1.53 -13.43
N PHE A 235 8.11 -0.56 -12.68
CA PHE A 235 7.38 0.09 -11.60
C PHE A 235 6.13 0.82 -12.10
N ARG A 236 6.21 1.48 -13.25
CA ARG A 236 5.10 2.24 -13.86
C ARG A 236 4.05 1.38 -14.56
N THR A 237 4.43 0.22 -15.09
CA THR A 237 3.56 -0.61 -15.95
C THR A 237 3.33 -2.02 -15.42
N GLY A 238 3.91 -2.37 -14.26
CA GLY A 238 3.77 -3.66 -13.61
C GLY A 238 2.31 -4.04 -13.36
N TYR A 239 1.45 -3.07 -13.04
CA TYR A 239 0.03 -3.31 -12.83
C TYR A 239 -0.65 -3.92 -14.07
N ARG A 240 -0.18 -3.60 -15.29
CA ARG A 240 -0.72 -4.19 -16.52
C ARG A 240 -0.40 -5.68 -16.61
N LEU A 241 0.80 -6.06 -16.16
CA LEU A 241 1.16 -7.46 -16.03
C LEU A 241 0.29 -8.14 -14.96
N ALA A 242 0.00 -7.46 -13.84
CA ALA A 242 -0.92 -7.95 -12.83
C ALA A 242 -2.34 -8.17 -13.38
N ASP A 243 -2.85 -7.21 -14.16
CA ASP A 243 -4.17 -7.29 -14.80
C ASP A 243 -4.27 -8.47 -15.79
N ILE A 244 -3.15 -8.87 -16.41
CA ILE A 244 -3.09 -10.07 -17.27
C ILE A 244 -2.99 -11.35 -16.44
N LEU A 245 -2.17 -11.35 -15.38
CA LEU A 245 -1.83 -12.56 -14.63
C LEU A 245 -2.91 -12.95 -13.60
N LEU A 246 -3.57 -11.98 -12.95
CA LEU A 246 -4.55 -12.26 -11.91
C LEU A 246 -5.75 -13.10 -12.40
N PRO A 247 -6.37 -12.80 -13.56
CA PRO A 247 -7.46 -13.64 -14.07
C PRO A 247 -7.03 -15.08 -14.38
N LEU A 248 -5.75 -15.31 -14.69
CA LEU A 248 -5.23 -16.66 -14.93
C LEU A 248 -5.23 -17.51 -13.65
N LEU A 249 -5.14 -16.88 -12.47
CA LEU A 249 -5.23 -17.59 -11.20
C LEU A 249 -6.63 -18.11 -10.89
N ASP A 250 -7.68 -17.52 -11.47
CA ASP A 250 -9.06 -17.97 -11.25
C ASP A 250 -9.30 -19.38 -11.84
N PHE A 251 -8.42 -19.84 -12.75
CA PHE A 251 -8.41 -21.20 -13.30
C PHE A 251 -7.52 -22.17 -12.51
N PHE A 252 -6.85 -21.70 -11.45
CA PHE A 252 -5.98 -22.54 -10.63
C PHE A 252 -6.82 -23.52 -9.79
N PRO A 253 -6.47 -24.83 -9.74
CA PRO A 253 -7.28 -25.80 -9.02
C PRO A 253 -7.19 -25.60 -7.50
N THR A 254 -8.26 -25.13 -6.89
CA THR A 254 -8.35 -24.78 -5.45
C THR A 254 -9.01 -25.85 -4.57
N GLN A 255 -9.19 -27.06 -5.11
CA GLN A 255 -9.91 -28.13 -4.40
C GLN A 255 -9.15 -28.62 -3.15
N HIS A 256 -7.81 -28.58 -3.18
CA HIS A 256 -6.97 -28.90 -2.03
C HIS A 256 -6.55 -27.64 -1.27
N TRP A 257 -6.49 -27.73 0.07
CA TRP A 257 -6.08 -26.61 0.93
C TRP A 257 -4.70 -26.07 0.58
N ILE A 258 -3.72 -26.92 0.26
CA ILE A 258 -2.37 -26.51 -0.17
C ILE A 258 -2.44 -25.67 -1.44
N ALA A 259 -3.31 -26.07 -2.38
CA ALA A 259 -3.44 -25.37 -3.64
C ALA A 259 -4.12 -24.00 -3.46
N ARG A 260 -5.06 -23.86 -2.50
CA ARG A 260 -5.62 -22.56 -2.09
C ARG A 260 -4.58 -21.64 -1.48
N GLU A 261 -3.76 -22.14 -0.57
CA GLU A 261 -2.70 -21.33 0.05
C GLU A 261 -1.64 -20.90 -0.99
N PHE A 262 -1.31 -21.80 -1.91
CA PHE A 262 -0.39 -21.48 -3.00
C PHE A 262 -0.96 -20.48 -3.99
N GLU A 263 -2.24 -20.60 -4.36
CA GLU A 263 -2.94 -19.59 -5.18
C GLU A 263 -2.99 -18.24 -4.46
N ALA A 264 -3.31 -18.21 -3.17
CA ALA A 264 -3.33 -16.99 -2.37
C ALA A 264 -1.94 -16.32 -2.31
N LEU A 265 -0.87 -17.11 -2.17
CA LEU A 265 0.49 -16.62 -2.23
C LEU A 265 0.82 -16.04 -3.62
N LEU A 266 0.49 -16.75 -4.70
CA LEU A 266 0.70 -16.27 -6.07
C LEU A 266 -0.09 -14.99 -6.35
N ARG A 267 -1.33 -14.93 -5.87
CA ARG A 267 -2.19 -13.74 -5.97
C ARG A 267 -1.55 -12.57 -5.23
N ALA A 268 -1.09 -12.78 -4.00
CA ALA A 268 -0.38 -11.77 -3.24
C ALA A 268 0.90 -11.30 -3.95
N ILE A 269 1.69 -12.22 -4.53
CA ILE A 269 2.88 -11.89 -5.32
C ILE A 269 2.50 -11.04 -6.55
N ILE A 270 1.47 -11.42 -7.29
CA ILE A 270 1.06 -10.68 -8.49
C ILE A 270 0.47 -9.31 -8.11
N GLU A 271 -0.25 -9.23 -6.99
CA GLU A 271 -0.77 -7.96 -6.46
C GLU A 271 0.33 -6.96 -6.09
N THR A 272 1.56 -7.41 -5.81
CA THR A 272 2.73 -6.51 -5.60
C THR A 272 2.98 -5.60 -6.79
N LEU A 273 2.65 -6.07 -8.00
CA LEU A 273 2.91 -5.34 -9.23
C LEU A 273 1.97 -4.15 -9.41
N TYR A 274 0.88 -4.06 -8.63
CA TYR A 274 0.08 -2.83 -8.60
C TYR A 274 0.84 -1.67 -7.96
N PHE A 275 1.85 -1.95 -7.11
CA PHE A 275 2.55 -0.93 -6.31
C PHE A 275 1.54 0.04 -5.65
N ASP A 276 0.43 -0.51 -5.16
CA ASP A 276 -0.72 0.25 -4.65
C ASP A 276 -0.66 0.42 -3.12
N GLY A 277 -1.18 1.55 -2.64
CA GLY A 277 -1.31 1.89 -1.23
C GLY A 277 -0.22 2.84 -0.74
N ASN A 278 -0.42 3.36 0.48
CA ASN A 278 0.51 4.26 1.18
C ASN A 278 1.95 3.72 1.31
N ASN A 279 2.15 2.44 1.01
CA ASN A 279 3.45 1.76 0.97
C ASN A 279 4.31 2.14 -0.25
N TYR A 280 3.74 2.59 -1.38
CA TYR A 280 4.50 2.81 -2.63
C TYR A 280 4.12 4.09 -3.38
N ASP A 281 2.91 4.61 -3.19
CA ASP A 281 2.41 5.77 -3.96
C ASP A 281 3.21 7.04 -3.73
N TYR A 282 3.62 7.29 -2.48
CA TYR A 282 4.38 8.48 -2.14
C TYR A 282 5.76 8.50 -2.82
N PHE A 283 6.40 7.35 -3.00
CA PHE A 283 7.60 7.27 -3.83
C PHE A 283 7.27 7.62 -5.28
N ALA A 284 6.20 7.05 -5.85
CA ALA A 284 5.79 7.32 -7.22
C ALA A 284 5.47 8.81 -7.46
N GLN A 285 4.93 9.50 -6.47
CA GLN A 285 4.49 10.89 -6.53
C GLN A 285 5.61 11.89 -6.28
N TYR A 286 6.46 11.64 -5.29
CA TYR A 286 7.41 12.64 -4.80
C TYR A 286 8.87 12.33 -5.09
N ILE A 287 9.24 11.06 -5.27
CA ILE A 287 10.66 10.63 -5.33
C ILE A 287 11.06 10.07 -6.68
N ALA A 288 10.18 9.30 -7.33
CA ALA A 288 10.46 8.58 -8.57
C ALA A 288 11.04 9.50 -9.66
N ASP A 289 10.31 10.56 -10.00
CA ASP A 289 10.71 11.46 -11.09
C ASP A 289 11.99 12.27 -10.75
N PRO A 290 12.12 12.91 -9.57
CA PRO A 290 13.37 13.57 -9.18
C PRO A 290 14.58 12.62 -9.14
N LEU A 291 14.40 11.39 -8.62
CA LEU A 291 15.46 10.39 -8.59
C LEU A 291 15.88 9.99 -10.01
N TYR A 292 14.92 9.80 -10.91
CA TYR A 292 15.23 9.46 -12.30
C TYR A 292 15.94 10.60 -13.02
N LEU A 293 15.54 11.86 -12.79
CA LEU A 293 16.24 13.04 -13.32
C LEU A 293 17.67 13.15 -12.77
N TYR A 294 17.88 12.87 -11.48
CA TYR A 294 19.22 12.78 -10.89
C TYR A 294 20.07 11.71 -11.60
N LEU A 295 19.47 10.53 -11.86
CA LEU A 295 20.15 9.43 -12.55
C LEU A 295 20.55 9.78 -13.98
N LEU A 296 19.81 10.66 -14.66
CA LEU A 296 20.09 11.12 -16.02
C LEU A 296 21.04 12.32 -16.11
N THR A 297 21.24 13.06 -15.03
CA THR A 297 21.98 14.34 -15.09
C THR A 297 23.19 14.32 -14.15
N LEU A 298 22.96 14.18 -12.85
CA LEU A 298 23.97 14.34 -11.81
C LEU A 298 24.76 13.05 -11.53
N ASN A 299 24.23 11.89 -11.92
CA ASN A 299 24.89 10.61 -11.65
C ASN A 299 26.24 10.46 -12.38
N PHE A 300 26.39 10.98 -13.60
CA PHE A 300 27.69 10.93 -14.29
C PHE A 300 28.78 11.74 -13.55
N PRO A 301 28.57 13.02 -13.19
CA PRO A 301 29.50 13.75 -12.32
C PRO A 301 29.80 13.02 -11.00
N VAL A 302 28.79 12.44 -10.35
CA VAL A 302 28.98 11.70 -9.09
C VAL A 302 29.83 10.45 -9.30
N LEU A 303 29.62 9.71 -10.40
CA LEU A 303 30.47 8.58 -10.77
C LEU A 303 31.92 9.02 -11.00
N TYR A 304 32.12 10.13 -11.71
CA TYR A 304 33.44 10.62 -12.08
C TYR A 304 34.25 11.19 -10.90
N TYR A 305 33.62 12.04 -10.08
CA TYR A 305 34.31 12.78 -9.01
C TYR A 305 34.27 12.08 -7.65
N VAL A 306 33.18 11.39 -7.33
CA VAL A 306 32.92 10.86 -5.97
C VAL A 306 33.11 9.34 -5.91
N ILE A 307 32.40 8.58 -6.74
CA ILE A 307 32.41 7.10 -6.67
C ILE A 307 33.71 6.52 -7.22
N ARG A 308 34.19 7.05 -8.36
CA ARG A 308 35.42 6.64 -9.04
C ARG A 308 35.49 5.12 -9.25
N PRO A 309 34.55 4.53 -10.01
CA PRO A 309 34.49 3.09 -10.21
C PRO A 309 35.79 2.57 -10.86
N SER A 310 36.29 1.43 -10.38
CA SER A 310 37.42 0.72 -10.99
C SER A 310 36.99 -0.61 -11.59
N PRO A 311 37.49 -1.00 -12.78
CA PRO A 311 37.16 -2.27 -13.43
C PRO A 311 37.41 -3.51 -12.54
N GLU A 312 38.44 -3.45 -11.70
CA GLU A 312 38.83 -4.56 -10.82
C GLU A 312 37.83 -4.79 -9.69
N SER A 313 37.35 -3.72 -9.06
CA SER A 313 36.62 -3.81 -7.78
C SER A 313 35.11 -3.56 -7.90
N ASP A 314 34.65 -2.78 -8.90
CA ASP A 314 33.27 -2.34 -8.99
C ASP A 314 32.33 -3.48 -9.42
N LYS A 315 31.46 -3.91 -8.51
CA LYS A 315 30.53 -5.03 -8.76
C LYS A 315 29.62 -4.81 -9.97
N TYR A 316 29.20 -3.57 -10.23
CA TYR A 316 28.31 -3.24 -11.33
C TYR A 316 29.05 -3.24 -12.68
N TRP A 317 30.36 -2.95 -12.70
CA TRP A 317 31.22 -3.15 -13.88
C TRP A 317 31.29 -4.61 -14.28
N HIS A 318 31.49 -5.52 -13.32
CA HIS A 318 31.51 -6.96 -13.59
C HIS A 318 30.18 -7.44 -14.18
N LEU A 319 29.05 -6.97 -13.64
CA LEU A 319 27.73 -7.28 -14.17
C LEU A 319 27.55 -6.73 -15.59
N LEU A 320 27.91 -5.46 -15.83
CA LEU A 320 27.88 -4.85 -17.16
C LEU A 320 28.68 -5.66 -18.19
N ARG A 321 29.95 -5.99 -17.89
CA ARG A 321 30.81 -6.80 -18.77
C ARG A 321 30.16 -8.16 -19.06
N ALA A 322 29.58 -8.80 -18.05
CA ALA A 322 28.93 -10.08 -18.22
C ALA A 322 27.68 -10.00 -19.12
N VAL A 323 26.80 -9.01 -18.91
CA VAL A 323 25.60 -8.78 -19.72
C VAL A 323 25.98 -8.51 -21.18
N VAL A 324 26.88 -7.57 -21.42
CA VAL A 324 27.33 -7.21 -22.78
C VAL A 324 27.97 -8.40 -23.48
N SER A 325 28.84 -9.16 -22.79
CA SER A 325 29.47 -10.36 -23.37
C SER A 325 28.46 -11.46 -23.76
N ARG A 326 27.30 -11.51 -23.11
CA ARG A 326 26.21 -12.43 -23.50
C ARG A 326 25.46 -11.93 -24.72
N ILE A 327 25.10 -10.64 -24.73
CA ILE A 327 24.40 -10.03 -25.87
C ILE A 327 25.26 -10.13 -27.14
N GLN A 328 26.56 -9.85 -27.04
CA GLN A 328 27.47 -9.93 -28.19
C GLN A 328 27.70 -11.36 -28.68
N ARG A 329 27.62 -12.38 -27.81
CA ARG A 329 27.67 -13.78 -28.26
C ARG A 329 26.40 -14.20 -29.01
N ALA A 330 25.26 -13.59 -28.70
CA ALA A 330 24.02 -13.81 -29.43
C ALA A 330 23.98 -13.07 -30.78
N LEU A 331 24.88 -12.10 -31.02
CA LEU A 331 24.94 -11.29 -32.23
C LEU A 331 26.18 -11.64 -33.07
N PRO A 332 26.03 -12.33 -34.22
CA PRO A 332 27.15 -12.90 -34.98
C PRO A 332 28.11 -11.90 -35.64
N PHE A 333 27.82 -10.59 -35.60
CA PHE A 333 28.59 -9.54 -36.29
C PHE A 333 29.58 -8.76 -35.39
N ILE A 334 29.80 -9.19 -34.15
CA ILE A 334 30.63 -8.47 -33.16
C ILE A 334 31.82 -9.33 -32.73
N THR A 335 33.03 -8.78 -32.83
CA THR A 335 34.27 -9.46 -32.42
C THR A 335 34.26 -9.84 -30.95
N HIS A 336 34.52 -11.11 -30.67
CA HIS A 336 34.48 -11.66 -29.32
C HIS A 336 35.77 -11.35 -28.54
N GLY A 337 35.64 -10.76 -27.36
CA GLY A 337 36.71 -10.71 -26.36
C GLY A 337 36.66 -11.90 -25.40
N THR A 338 37.53 -11.91 -24.39
CA THR A 338 37.54 -12.98 -23.38
C THR A 338 36.20 -13.06 -22.63
N PRO A 339 35.53 -14.22 -22.62
CA PRO A 339 34.22 -14.35 -21.98
C PRO A 339 34.36 -14.28 -20.46
N ARG A 340 33.61 -13.38 -19.81
CA ARG A 340 33.47 -13.38 -18.35
C ARG A 340 32.26 -14.21 -17.92
N SER A 341 32.42 -14.94 -16.80
CA SER A 341 31.32 -15.69 -16.21
C SER A 341 30.27 -14.74 -15.64
N PHE A 342 29.02 -14.90 -16.11
CA PHE A 342 27.87 -14.15 -15.59
C PHE A 342 27.61 -14.45 -14.11
N TRP A 343 27.99 -15.63 -13.64
CA TRP A 343 27.74 -16.08 -12.27
C TRP A 343 28.94 -15.88 -11.35
N SER A 344 29.84 -14.95 -11.68
CA SER A 344 30.92 -14.56 -10.77
C SER A 344 30.34 -14.04 -9.44
N PRO A 345 31.06 -14.19 -8.31
CA PRO A 345 30.59 -13.69 -7.01
C PRO A 345 30.19 -12.20 -7.04
N ARG A 346 30.94 -11.36 -7.78
CA ARG A 346 30.64 -9.92 -7.91
C ARG A 346 29.37 -9.66 -8.71
N CYS A 347 29.12 -10.40 -9.79
CA CYS A 347 27.87 -10.28 -10.54
C CYS A 347 26.66 -10.67 -9.68
N LYS A 348 26.77 -11.75 -8.89
CA LYS A 348 25.72 -12.14 -7.95
C LYS A 348 25.42 -11.04 -6.95
N ILE A 349 26.44 -10.44 -6.33
CA ILE A 349 26.28 -9.31 -5.40
C ILE A 349 25.64 -8.11 -6.09
N ALA A 350 26.02 -7.79 -7.34
CA ALA A 350 25.44 -6.67 -8.08
C ALA A 350 23.96 -6.88 -8.38
N ILE A 351 23.56 -8.07 -8.84
CA ILE A 351 22.16 -8.42 -9.11
C ILE A 351 21.35 -8.34 -7.81
N LEU A 352 21.82 -8.99 -6.75
CA LEU A 352 21.14 -8.98 -5.45
C LEU A 352 21.04 -7.56 -4.89
N ALA A 353 22.08 -6.72 -5.02
CA ALA A 353 22.04 -5.33 -4.59
C ALA A 353 21.01 -4.49 -5.36
N ILE A 354 20.87 -4.70 -6.67
CA ILE A 354 19.84 -4.07 -7.50
C ILE A 354 18.45 -4.51 -7.01
N LEU A 355 18.24 -5.81 -6.78
CA LEU A 355 16.96 -6.34 -6.31
C LEU A 355 16.57 -5.80 -4.93
N VAL A 356 17.52 -5.76 -3.97
CA VAL A 356 17.26 -5.19 -2.64
C VAL A 356 16.85 -3.72 -2.78
N LYS A 357 17.57 -2.93 -3.58
CA LYS A 357 17.24 -1.51 -3.78
C LYS A 357 15.89 -1.34 -4.49
N ALA A 358 15.61 -2.13 -5.54
CA ALA A 358 14.34 -2.08 -6.26
C ALA A 358 13.14 -2.36 -5.36
N PHE A 359 13.29 -3.21 -4.34
CA PHE A 359 12.25 -3.51 -3.38
C PHE A 359 12.14 -2.46 -2.25
N TYR A 360 13.24 -2.21 -1.53
CA TYR A 360 13.22 -1.41 -0.31
C TYR A 360 13.22 0.10 -0.54
N LEU A 361 13.80 0.59 -1.65
CA LEU A 361 13.89 2.02 -1.89
C LEU A 361 12.50 2.66 -2.07
N PRO A 362 11.61 2.14 -2.95
CA PRO A 362 10.26 2.69 -3.07
C PRO A 362 9.46 2.61 -1.77
N LEU A 363 9.59 1.49 -1.06
CA LEU A 363 8.89 1.24 0.20
C LEU A 363 9.27 2.25 1.28
N LEU A 364 10.57 2.36 1.59
CA LEU A 364 11.04 3.18 2.70
C LEU A 364 10.95 4.68 2.42
N CYS A 365 11.12 5.10 1.17
CA CYS A 365 10.84 6.48 0.80
C CYS A 365 9.36 6.82 0.99
N SER A 366 8.46 5.92 0.61
CA SER A 366 7.02 6.14 0.81
C SER A 366 6.65 6.17 2.29
N TRP A 367 7.17 5.23 3.07
CA TRP A 367 6.97 5.19 4.52
C TRP A 367 7.52 6.42 5.22
N THR A 368 8.68 6.93 4.78
CA THR A 368 9.22 8.18 5.31
C THR A 368 8.25 9.34 5.10
N ILE A 369 7.75 9.53 3.86
CA ILE A 369 6.80 10.61 3.55
C ILE A 369 5.48 10.42 4.29
N ASN A 370 4.96 9.19 4.35
CA ASN A 370 3.76 8.86 5.12
C ASN A 370 3.91 9.22 6.60
N ASN A 371 5.04 8.84 7.22
CA ASN A 371 5.33 9.18 8.61
C ASN A 371 5.55 10.69 8.82
N ILE A 372 6.03 11.44 7.83
CA ILE A 372 6.08 12.91 7.90
C ILE A 372 4.66 13.49 7.99
N PHE A 373 3.75 13.08 7.12
CA PHE A 373 2.36 13.55 7.15
C PHE A 373 1.64 13.11 8.43
N HIS A 374 1.83 11.87 8.86
CA HIS A 374 1.28 11.38 10.12
C HIS A 374 1.83 12.16 11.32
N GLN A 375 3.13 12.45 11.36
CA GLN A 375 3.74 13.26 12.42
C GLN A 375 3.19 14.69 12.44
N GLN A 376 3.01 15.31 11.26
CA GLN A 376 2.38 16.63 11.13
C GLN A 376 0.97 16.61 11.69
N PHE A 377 0.18 15.62 11.28
CA PHE A 377 -1.17 15.42 11.79
C PHE A 377 -1.21 15.29 13.33
N LEU A 378 -0.32 14.49 13.93
CA LEU A 378 -0.24 14.35 15.39
C LEU A 378 0.25 15.62 16.09
N THR A 379 1.09 16.42 15.44
CA THR A 379 1.54 17.73 15.95
C THR A 379 0.35 18.67 16.07
N ASP A 380 -0.48 18.75 15.03
CA ASP A 380 -1.69 19.59 15.02
C ASP A 380 -2.71 19.11 16.05
N LYS A 381 -2.90 17.78 16.17
CA LYS A 381 -3.74 17.14 17.20
C LYS A 381 -3.31 17.55 18.61
N LEU A 382 -2.01 17.48 18.90
CA LEU A 382 -1.45 17.85 20.21
C LEU A 382 -1.56 19.35 20.49
N ALA A 383 -1.33 20.20 19.49
CA ALA A 383 -1.44 21.65 19.62
C ALA A 383 -2.87 22.07 20.00
N ASN A 384 -3.87 21.50 19.32
CA ASN A 384 -5.28 21.80 19.60
C ASN A 384 -5.75 21.26 20.96
N ARG A 385 -5.28 20.08 21.37
CA ARG A 385 -5.61 19.52 22.70
C ARG A 385 -4.95 20.29 23.84
N TRP A 386 -3.73 20.78 23.65
CA TRP A 386 -3.04 21.62 24.64
C TRP A 386 -3.86 22.86 25.02
N THR A 387 -4.58 23.43 24.06
CA THR A 387 -5.40 24.64 24.26
C THR A 387 -6.78 24.38 24.86
N GLU A 388 -7.36 23.19 24.70
CA GLU A 388 -8.78 22.94 25.00
C GLU A 388 -9.05 21.83 26.05
N GLN A 389 -8.10 20.92 26.35
CA GLN A 389 -8.28 19.79 27.27
C GLN A 389 -6.98 19.36 28.00
N ALA A 390 -7.09 18.48 29.01
CA ALA A 390 -5.92 17.87 29.65
C ALA A 390 -5.27 16.80 28.74
N MET A 391 -3.95 16.89 28.54
CA MET A 391 -3.19 15.93 27.73
C MET A 391 -3.13 14.55 28.39
N HIS A 392 -3.54 13.51 27.67
CA HIS A 392 -3.44 12.14 28.14
C HIS A 392 -2.07 11.52 27.80
N PHE A 393 -1.57 10.63 28.67
CA PHE A 393 -0.31 9.91 28.45
C PHE A 393 -0.27 9.14 27.11
N ARG A 394 -1.42 8.63 26.66
CA ARG A 394 -1.54 7.89 25.40
C ARG A 394 -1.29 8.76 24.17
N ASP A 395 -1.72 10.04 24.20
CA ASP A 395 -1.47 10.98 23.10
C ASP A 395 0.04 11.28 22.96
N VAL A 396 0.73 11.45 24.10
CA VAL A 396 2.19 11.62 24.13
C VAL A 396 2.90 10.36 23.63
N HIS A 397 2.44 9.19 24.08
CA HIS A 397 3.00 7.93 23.64
C HIS A 397 2.86 7.73 22.12
N GLU A 398 1.68 7.95 21.56
CA GLU A 398 1.41 7.88 20.12
C GLU A 398 2.36 8.80 19.34
N TYR A 399 2.49 10.06 19.76
CA TYR A 399 3.37 11.03 19.12
C TYR A 399 4.85 10.64 19.16
N LEU A 400 5.34 10.18 20.31
CA LEU A 400 6.75 9.78 20.44
C LEU A 400 7.04 8.50 19.66
N MET A 401 6.09 7.57 19.61
CA MET A 401 6.18 6.35 18.80
C MET A 401 6.26 6.66 17.31
N ALA A 402 5.36 7.52 16.81
CA ALA A 402 5.38 7.99 15.43
C ALA A 402 6.71 8.69 15.08
N LEU A 403 7.24 9.50 16.00
CA LEU A 403 8.52 10.19 15.81
C LEU A 403 9.70 9.21 15.73
N LEU A 404 9.72 8.21 16.61
CA LEU A 404 10.75 7.15 16.61
C LEU A 404 10.70 6.34 15.31
N LEU A 405 9.50 5.98 14.84
CA LEU A 405 9.30 5.31 13.56
C LEU A 405 9.79 6.18 12.39
N LEU A 406 9.43 7.47 12.37
CA LEU A 406 9.89 8.41 11.35
C LEU A 406 11.42 8.47 11.27
N ILE A 407 12.10 8.55 12.41
CA ILE A 407 13.58 8.56 12.46
C ILE A 407 14.14 7.26 11.85
N ASP A 408 13.61 6.11 12.26
CA ASP A 408 14.07 4.79 11.77
C ASP A 408 13.94 4.67 10.26
N VAL A 409 12.72 4.87 9.73
CA VAL A 409 12.46 4.70 8.30
C VAL A 409 13.23 5.70 7.45
N SER A 410 13.44 6.93 7.96
CA SER A 410 14.26 7.95 7.28
C SER A 410 15.70 7.52 7.12
N ILE A 411 16.31 6.97 8.18
CA ILE A 411 17.70 6.48 8.15
C ILE A 411 17.84 5.35 7.14
N PHE A 412 16.91 4.40 7.13
CA PHE A 412 16.93 3.30 6.17
C PHE A 412 16.68 3.79 4.72
N ALA A 413 15.73 4.71 4.50
CA ALA A 413 15.47 5.29 3.17
C ALA A 413 16.73 5.94 2.60
N VAL A 414 17.42 6.75 3.41
CA VAL A 414 18.69 7.38 3.05
C VAL A 414 19.80 6.34 2.79
N GLY A 415 19.85 5.27 3.59
CA GLY A 415 20.76 4.14 3.37
C GLY A 415 20.55 3.46 2.01
N TYR A 416 19.31 3.37 1.52
CA TYR A 416 19.04 2.81 0.19
C TYR A 416 19.22 3.81 -0.95
N LEU A 417 19.01 5.10 -0.72
CA LEU A 417 19.28 6.17 -1.68
C LEU A 417 20.77 6.33 -1.99
N THR A 418 21.65 6.00 -1.03
CA THR A 418 23.08 6.32 -1.12
C THR A 418 23.96 5.07 -1.16
N GLU A 419 25.03 5.15 -1.97
CA GLU A 419 26.12 4.17 -1.99
C GLU A 419 27.44 4.88 -2.35
N LEU A 420 27.93 5.70 -1.43
CA LEU A 420 29.02 6.63 -1.66
C LEU A 420 30.27 6.24 -0.85
N PRO A 421 31.46 6.16 -1.46
CA PRO A 421 32.70 5.85 -0.73
C PRO A 421 32.96 6.78 0.47
N PRO A 422 32.74 8.11 0.40
CA PRO A 422 32.92 9.00 1.55
C PRO A 422 32.06 8.65 2.76
N LEU A 423 30.85 8.12 2.53
CA LEU A 423 29.93 7.70 3.60
C LEU A 423 30.23 6.29 4.12
N LYS A 424 31.20 5.59 3.52
CA LYS A 424 31.59 4.21 3.87
C LYS A 424 30.39 3.25 3.92
N ASN A 425 29.40 3.44 3.04
CA ASN A 425 28.14 2.68 3.03
C ASN A 425 27.93 1.80 1.79
N GLN A 426 29.02 1.46 1.10
CA GLN A 426 29.00 0.56 -0.04
C GLN A 426 28.52 -0.84 0.35
N ILE A 427 27.70 -1.45 -0.50
CA ILE A 427 27.22 -2.82 -0.30
C ILE A 427 28.37 -3.79 -0.58
N ARG A 428 28.83 -4.50 0.46
CA ARG A 428 29.94 -5.48 0.40
C ARG A 428 29.44 -6.88 0.08
N SER A 429 28.34 -7.28 0.70
CA SER A 429 27.62 -8.52 0.40
C SER A 429 26.12 -8.33 0.58
N VAL A 430 25.35 -9.27 0.03
CA VAL A 430 23.91 -9.39 0.17
C VAL A 430 23.61 -10.83 0.60
N GLU A 431 22.54 -11.04 1.37
CA GLU A 431 22.05 -12.36 1.78
C GLU A 431 21.96 -13.30 0.55
N PRO A 432 22.72 -14.40 0.51
CA PRO A 432 22.78 -15.25 -0.68
C PRO A 432 21.67 -16.31 -0.75
N THR A 433 20.97 -16.59 0.36
CA THR A 433 20.00 -17.68 0.43
C THR A 433 18.58 -17.24 0.08
N LEU A 434 17.85 -18.08 -0.66
CA LEU A 434 16.43 -17.82 -0.95
C LEU A 434 15.61 -17.75 0.35
N LEU A 435 15.92 -18.59 1.34
CA LEU A 435 15.23 -18.60 2.62
C LEU A 435 15.36 -17.26 3.36
N GLY A 436 16.58 -16.70 3.43
CA GLY A 436 16.79 -15.39 4.06
C GLY A 436 16.00 -14.28 3.38
N TRP A 437 15.89 -14.32 2.06
CA TRP A 437 15.05 -13.39 1.29
C TRP A 437 13.57 -13.56 1.59
N VAL A 438 13.04 -14.78 1.56
CA VAL A 438 11.61 -15.06 1.81
C VAL A 438 11.22 -14.63 3.22
N VAL A 439 11.99 -15.02 4.23
CA VAL A 439 11.73 -14.66 5.64
C VAL A 439 11.76 -13.15 5.84
N CYS A 440 12.61 -12.43 5.10
CA CYS A 440 12.68 -10.98 5.19
C CYS A 440 11.51 -10.32 4.47
N ILE A 441 11.25 -10.70 3.21
CA ILE A 441 10.23 -10.07 2.34
C ILE A 441 8.82 -10.32 2.86
N ILE A 442 8.52 -11.49 3.43
CA ILE A 442 7.19 -11.78 4.01
C ILE A 442 6.81 -10.81 5.14
N CYS A 443 7.77 -10.11 5.74
CA CYS A 443 7.53 -9.10 6.76
C CYS A 443 7.10 -7.74 6.19
N TYR A 444 7.11 -7.56 4.87
CA TYR A 444 6.84 -6.27 4.22
C TYR A 444 5.63 -6.35 3.27
N PRO A 445 4.89 -5.25 3.06
CA PRO A 445 3.82 -5.20 2.10
C PRO A 445 4.27 -5.56 0.67
N PRO A 446 3.35 -6.12 -0.14
CA PRO A 446 2.05 -6.69 0.26
C PRO A 446 2.16 -8.11 0.85
N PHE A 447 3.36 -8.70 0.94
CA PHE A 447 3.56 -10.09 1.35
C PHE A 447 3.20 -10.34 2.82
N ASN A 448 3.27 -9.30 3.65
CA ASN A 448 2.86 -9.36 5.06
C ASN A 448 1.37 -9.65 5.26
N ARG A 449 0.50 -9.46 4.25
CA ARG A 449 -0.93 -9.82 4.33
C ARG A 449 -1.15 -11.30 4.67
N VAL A 450 -0.29 -12.18 4.17
CA VAL A 450 -0.33 -13.63 4.48
C VAL A 450 -0.03 -13.86 5.96
N PHE A 451 0.87 -13.06 6.54
CA PHE A 451 1.20 -13.16 7.96
C PHE A 451 0.15 -12.46 8.84
N ASP A 452 -0.46 -11.38 8.36
CA ASP A 452 -1.55 -10.66 9.05
C ASP A 452 -2.79 -11.54 9.27
N SER A 453 -3.18 -12.33 8.26
CA SER A 453 -4.33 -13.23 8.35
C SER A 453 -4.14 -14.32 9.41
N VAL A 454 -2.92 -14.84 9.55
CA VAL A 454 -2.56 -15.81 10.58
C VAL A 454 -2.53 -15.15 11.95
N ARG A 455 -1.92 -13.97 12.08
CA ARG A 455 -1.79 -13.25 13.36
C ARG A 455 -3.14 -12.88 13.95
N GLY A 456 -4.07 -12.32 13.16
CA GLY A 456 -5.40 -11.91 13.66
C GLY A 456 -6.16 -13.07 14.30
N SER A 457 -5.99 -14.29 13.79
CA SER A 457 -6.65 -15.49 14.33
C SER A 457 -6.07 -15.95 15.68
N LEU A 458 -4.75 -15.85 15.88
CA LEU A 458 -4.05 -16.40 17.05
C LEU A 458 -4.23 -15.57 18.32
N PHE A 459 -4.39 -14.25 18.19
CA PHE A 459 -4.41 -13.32 19.33
C PHE A 459 -5.81 -12.78 19.67
N SER A 460 -6.85 -13.16 18.91
CA SER A 460 -8.24 -12.73 19.11
C SER A 460 -8.88 -13.16 20.45
N LYS A 461 -8.24 -14.06 21.20
CA LYS A 461 -8.76 -14.67 22.44
C LYS A 461 -8.01 -14.25 23.71
N TRP A 462 -7.07 -13.31 23.64
CA TRP A 462 -6.27 -12.88 24.79
C TRP A 462 -6.90 -11.68 25.51
N GLU A 463 -7.11 -11.78 26.82
CA GLU A 463 -7.59 -10.68 27.65
C GLU A 463 -6.40 -9.79 28.08
N PRO A 464 -6.48 -8.46 27.91
CA PRO A 464 -5.40 -7.56 28.31
C PRO A 464 -5.22 -7.49 29.83
N ALA A 465 -4.02 -7.08 30.26
CA ALA A 465 -3.72 -6.82 31.66
C ALA A 465 -4.56 -5.66 32.22
N SER A 466 -4.57 -5.46 33.54
CA SER A 466 -5.26 -4.30 34.15
C SER A 466 -4.71 -2.96 33.62
N GLU A 467 -5.51 -1.89 33.70
CA GLU A 467 -5.18 -0.58 33.15
C GLU A 467 -3.80 -0.05 33.62
N THR A 468 -3.45 -0.26 34.90
CA THR A 468 -2.13 0.12 35.44
C THR A 468 -0.98 -0.62 34.74
N TRP A 469 -1.14 -1.92 34.50
CA TRP A 469 -0.12 -2.73 33.81
C TRP A 469 -0.03 -2.37 32.33
N GLN A 470 -1.14 -1.97 31.70
CA GLN A 470 -1.11 -1.45 30.34
C GLN A 470 -0.30 -0.15 30.25
N GLN A 471 -0.54 0.81 31.14
CA GLN A 471 0.24 2.07 31.17
C GLN A 471 1.73 1.82 31.40
N PHE A 472 2.08 0.93 32.32
CA PHE A 472 3.46 0.51 32.53
C PHE A 472 4.05 -0.14 31.26
N ALA A 473 3.30 -1.02 30.60
CA ALA A 473 3.73 -1.67 29.37
C ALA A 473 4.00 -0.65 28.25
N LEU A 474 3.17 0.38 28.08
CA LEU A 474 3.39 1.44 27.10
C LEU A 474 4.70 2.23 27.35
N VAL A 475 5.05 2.48 28.63
CA VAL A 475 6.35 3.10 28.98
C VAL A 475 7.51 2.17 28.58
N VAL A 476 7.40 0.87 28.90
CA VAL A 476 8.43 -0.12 28.55
C VAL A 476 8.58 -0.25 27.03
N VAL A 477 7.47 -0.30 26.30
CA VAL A 477 7.43 -0.34 24.82
C VAL A 477 8.14 0.88 24.24
N LEU A 478 7.88 2.07 24.77
CA LEU A 478 8.55 3.29 24.31
C LEU A 478 10.06 3.24 24.55
N LEU A 479 10.49 2.78 25.73
CA LEU A 479 11.92 2.61 26.03
C LEU A 479 12.60 1.59 25.09
N LEU A 480 11.92 0.48 24.78
CA LEU A 480 12.40 -0.52 23.83
C LEU A 480 12.50 0.04 22.41
N TRP A 481 11.53 0.85 21.97
CA TRP A 481 11.62 1.59 20.70
C TRP A 481 12.78 2.58 20.69
N CYS A 482 13.04 3.29 21.79
CA CYS A 482 14.23 4.15 21.90
C CYS A 482 15.53 3.34 21.69
N ILE A 483 15.64 2.13 22.26
CA ILE A 483 16.80 1.25 22.05
C ILE A 483 16.87 0.78 20.59
N TYR A 484 15.73 0.42 20.01
CA TYR A 484 15.62 0.00 18.61
C TYR A 484 16.11 1.11 17.66
N VAL A 485 15.59 2.32 17.81
CA VAL A 485 15.96 3.48 16.97
C VAL A 485 17.38 3.94 17.24
N TRP A 486 17.88 3.83 18.48
CA TRP A 486 19.29 4.10 18.79
C TRP A 486 20.23 3.18 18.01
N ALA A 487 19.83 1.93 17.78
CA ALA A 487 20.58 1.01 16.93
C ALA A 487 20.58 1.48 15.46
N SER A 488 19.46 1.97 14.96
CA SER A 488 19.37 2.54 13.60
C SER A 488 20.20 3.81 13.45
N ILE A 489 20.15 4.72 14.42
CA ILE A 489 21.01 5.92 14.47
C ILE A 489 22.48 5.53 14.45
N ALA A 490 22.88 4.51 15.23
CA ALA A 490 24.26 4.04 15.23
C ALA A 490 24.68 3.40 13.90
N LEU A 491 23.77 2.78 13.14
CA LEU A 491 24.05 2.32 11.77
C LEU A 491 24.24 3.49 10.81
N GLY A 492 23.42 4.54 10.93
CA GLY A 492 23.44 5.72 10.07
C GLY A 492 23.35 5.35 8.59
N TRP A 493 24.27 5.85 7.78
CA TRP A 493 24.33 5.60 6.33
C TRP A 493 24.45 4.12 5.93
N LYS A 494 24.85 3.25 6.86
CA LYS A 494 24.99 1.80 6.64
C LYS A 494 23.70 1.03 6.89
N ALA A 495 22.65 1.67 7.42
CA ALA A 495 21.37 1.04 7.69
C ALA A 495 20.78 0.44 6.41
N SER A 496 20.51 -0.86 6.47
CA SER A 496 19.93 -1.62 5.36
C SER A 496 19.54 -3.03 5.81
N ASN A 497 18.50 -3.56 5.20
CA ASN A 497 18.09 -4.96 5.27
C ASN A 497 18.82 -5.78 4.20
N LEU A 498 19.04 -7.06 4.49
CA LEU A 498 19.67 -8.06 3.61
C LEU A 498 21.10 -7.74 3.13
N THR A 499 21.70 -6.62 3.51
CA THR A 499 23.04 -6.23 3.02
C THR A 499 24.03 -5.99 4.13
N ASN A 500 25.30 -6.32 3.87
CA ASN A 500 26.42 -5.94 4.71
C ASN A 500 27.10 -4.70 4.12
N ARG A 501 27.06 -3.59 4.86
CA ARG A 501 27.71 -2.31 4.51
C ARG A 501 28.86 -1.94 5.44
N GLY A 502 29.29 -2.88 6.28
CA GLY A 502 30.37 -2.73 7.25
C GLY A 502 29.89 -2.74 8.70
N ILE A 503 30.76 -3.19 9.59
CA ILE A 503 30.48 -3.40 11.02
C ILE A 503 30.44 -2.05 11.75
N VAL A 504 29.56 -1.96 12.76
CA VAL A 504 29.43 -0.85 13.70
C VAL A 504 29.66 -1.38 15.12
N HIS A 505 30.44 -0.66 15.92
CA HIS A 505 30.85 -1.06 17.27
C HIS A 505 30.61 0.04 18.33
N HIS A 506 29.88 1.09 17.97
CA HIS A 506 29.50 2.19 18.86
C HIS A 506 27.97 2.24 19.07
N GLY A 507 27.51 3.10 19.98
CA GLY A 507 26.11 3.13 20.38
C GLY A 507 25.71 1.83 21.09
N PRO A 508 24.51 1.26 20.83
CA PRO A 508 24.07 0.06 21.52
C PRO A 508 24.82 -1.20 21.08
N TYR A 509 25.49 -1.17 19.92
CA TYR A 509 26.33 -2.27 19.42
C TYR A 509 27.57 -2.55 20.29
N ARG A 510 27.92 -1.66 21.22
CA ARG A 510 29.00 -1.90 22.19
C ARG A 510 28.62 -2.93 23.26
N PHE A 511 27.32 -3.12 23.49
CA PHE A 511 26.80 -3.96 24.57
C PHE A 511 26.30 -5.30 24.06
N ILE A 512 25.61 -5.31 22.92
CA ILE A 512 25.04 -6.52 22.30
C ILE A 512 25.20 -6.45 20.79
N ARG A 513 25.37 -7.61 20.13
CA ARG A 513 25.58 -7.69 18.67
C ARG A 513 24.35 -7.28 17.85
N HIS A 514 23.14 -7.53 18.38
CA HIS A 514 21.87 -7.29 17.69
C HIS A 514 20.87 -6.52 18.57
N PRO A 515 21.15 -5.25 18.91
CA PRO A 515 20.31 -4.47 19.84
C PRO A 515 18.91 -4.22 19.30
N ALA A 516 18.76 -3.91 18.01
CA ALA A 516 17.45 -3.73 17.38
C ALA A 516 16.59 -5.01 17.47
N TYR A 517 17.17 -6.19 17.22
CA TYR A 517 16.42 -7.44 17.29
C TYR A 517 16.04 -7.80 18.73
N ALA A 518 16.96 -7.62 19.68
CA ALA A 518 16.67 -7.84 21.10
C ALA A 518 15.53 -6.92 21.58
N ALA A 519 15.56 -5.64 21.21
CA ALA A 519 14.51 -4.69 21.53
C ALA A 519 13.17 -5.08 20.88
N LYS A 520 13.16 -5.41 19.58
CA LYS A 520 11.94 -5.72 18.83
C LYS A 520 11.25 -7.00 19.33
N VAL A 521 12.01 -8.05 19.63
CA VAL A 521 11.46 -9.29 20.19
C VAL A 521 10.92 -9.07 21.60
N SER A 522 11.64 -8.32 22.44
CA SER A 522 11.18 -7.97 23.79
C SER A 522 9.92 -7.12 23.74
N LEU A 523 9.84 -6.20 22.78
CA LEU A 523 8.68 -5.36 22.55
C LEU A 523 7.47 -6.19 22.17
N TRP A 524 7.59 -7.10 21.21
CA TRP A 524 6.50 -7.99 20.85
C TRP A 524 6.03 -8.85 22.01
N ALA A 525 6.94 -9.31 22.87
CA ALA A 525 6.57 -10.06 24.07
C ALA A 525 5.75 -9.21 25.05
N VAL A 526 6.18 -7.97 25.31
CA VAL A 526 5.46 -7.02 26.18
C VAL A 526 4.08 -6.68 25.59
N GLU A 527 4.02 -6.35 24.30
CA GLU A 527 2.76 -6.06 23.61
C GLU A 527 1.79 -7.24 23.70
N CYS A 528 2.23 -8.46 23.38
CA CYS A 528 1.38 -9.65 23.39
C CYS A 528 0.82 -9.98 24.77
N TRP A 529 1.57 -9.72 25.84
CA TRP A 529 1.19 -10.16 27.19
C TRP A 529 0.35 -9.12 27.92
N PHE A 530 0.62 -7.83 27.67
CA PHE A 530 0.04 -6.74 28.46
C PHE A 530 -0.95 -5.87 27.69
N LEU A 531 -0.84 -5.77 26.36
CA LEU A 531 -1.70 -4.90 25.54
C LEU A 531 -2.69 -5.74 24.73
N SER A 532 -3.91 -5.24 24.55
CA SER A 532 -4.87 -5.91 23.65
C SER A 532 -4.60 -5.49 22.20
N LEU A 533 -4.93 -6.34 21.23
CA LEU A 533 -4.99 -5.93 19.83
C LEU A 533 -5.99 -4.80 19.56
N ARG A 534 -6.93 -4.51 20.48
CA ARG A 534 -7.86 -3.36 20.40
C ARG A 534 -7.23 -2.05 20.86
N SER A 535 -6.00 -2.10 21.39
CA SER A 535 -5.28 -0.95 21.95
C SER A 535 -4.40 -0.22 20.92
N PHE A 536 -4.36 -0.69 19.67
CA PHE A 536 -3.57 -0.13 18.58
C PHE A 536 -4.46 0.35 17.44
#